data_AF-A0A8B6ZCJ8-F1
#
_entry.id   AF-A0A8B6ZCJ8-F1
#
_cell.length_a   1.000
_cell.length_b   1.000
_cell.length_c   1.000
_cell.angle_alpha   90.00
_cell.angle_beta   90.00
_cell.angle_gamma   90.00
#
_symmetry.space_group_name_H-M   'P 1'
#
loop_
_entity.id
_entity.type
_entity.pdbx_description
1 polymer ?
#
loop_
_entity_poly.entity_id
_entity_poly.type
_entity_poly.pdbx_seq_one_letter_code
_entity_poly.pdbx_strand_id
1 'polypeptide(L)'
;MNFNSLLHNIGEQLDSDKLASLKFLSLDYIQQRKQEHIKDPLAFFTALQEKRMLEENNLSFLKELLFRIQSLDLLTRYLGISKEEMERELQIPGKAQISAYRVMLFQIFEDVNKEELKSFKFFLRKEIPKCKLDDDMSLLDIFIEMEKRMLLADGNLETLKKICGLISKSLLLKINEYEDLSRERRMSLERSPDGFSNDIRQSLPNEQQTSRILFDLQQL
;
A
#
# COMPACT_ATOMS: atom_id res chain seq x y z
N MET A 1 6.55 26.59 -11.21
CA MET A 1 7.87 25.91 -11.20
C MET A 1 7.82 24.81 -12.26
N ASN A 2 8.93 24.56 -12.96
CA ASN A 2 9.04 23.37 -13.82
C ASN A 2 9.11 22.11 -12.92
N PHE A 3 8.50 21.01 -13.35
CA PHE A 3 8.46 19.72 -12.65
C PHE A 3 9.85 19.22 -12.21
N ASN A 4 10.88 19.32 -13.05
CA ASN A 4 12.23 18.86 -12.69
C ASN A 4 12.84 19.72 -11.56
N SER A 5 12.59 21.03 -11.57
CA SER A 5 13.04 21.92 -10.49
C SER A 5 12.31 21.63 -9.18
N LEU A 6 11.04 21.24 -9.24
CA LEU A 6 10.27 20.81 -8.08
C LEU A 6 10.89 19.56 -7.44
N LEU A 7 11.15 18.51 -8.23
CA LEU A 7 11.76 17.27 -7.74
C LEU A 7 13.16 17.49 -7.18
N HIS A 8 13.96 18.35 -7.82
CA HIS A 8 15.26 18.75 -7.29
C HIS A 8 15.14 19.41 -5.92
N ASN A 9 14.24 20.40 -5.78
CA ASN A 9 14.07 21.10 -4.51
C ASN A 9 13.57 20.17 -3.38
N ILE A 10 12.69 19.22 -3.68
CA ILE A 10 12.25 18.20 -2.71
C ILE A 10 13.42 17.28 -2.37
N GLY A 11 14.16 16.80 -3.38
CA GLY A 11 15.30 15.90 -3.22
C GLY A 11 16.39 16.46 -2.31
N GLU A 12 16.71 17.75 -2.45
CA GLU A 12 17.68 18.45 -1.60
C GLU A 12 17.28 18.51 -0.11
N GLN A 13 16.01 18.28 0.23
CA GLN A 13 15.53 18.27 1.62
C GLN A 13 15.39 16.85 2.19
N LEU A 14 15.68 15.82 1.39
CA LEU A 14 15.62 14.42 1.81
C LEU A 14 17.03 13.95 2.20
N ASP A 15 17.22 13.68 3.49
CA ASP A 15 18.42 13.04 4.01
C ASP A 15 18.45 11.53 3.69
N SER A 16 19.54 10.86 4.09
CA SER A 16 19.73 9.43 3.86
C SER A 16 18.66 8.57 4.51
N ASP A 17 18.17 8.96 5.68
CA ASP A 17 17.23 8.18 6.47
C ASP A 17 15.83 8.26 5.86
N LYS A 18 15.40 9.47 5.46
CA LYS A 18 14.18 9.68 4.68
C LYS A 18 14.25 8.94 3.35
N LEU A 19 15.39 8.97 2.66
CA LEU A 19 15.55 8.23 1.41
C LEU A 19 15.43 6.71 1.63
N ALA A 20 16.00 6.16 2.70
CA ALA A 20 15.85 4.74 3.05
C ALA A 20 14.37 4.38 3.31
N SER A 21 13.64 5.23 4.03
CA SER A 21 12.21 5.08 4.26
C SER A 21 11.38 5.11 2.97
N LEU A 22 11.67 6.04 2.05
CA LEU A 22 11.01 6.13 0.74
C LEU A 22 11.26 4.88 -0.11
N LYS A 23 12.50 4.38 -0.10
CA LYS A 23 12.90 3.14 -0.78
C LYS A 23 12.10 1.95 -0.25
N PHE A 24 12.03 1.78 1.06
CA PHE A 24 11.24 0.73 1.70
C PHE A 24 9.75 0.77 1.31
N LEU A 25 9.12 1.95 1.41
CA LEU A 25 7.71 2.13 1.08
C LEU A 25 7.40 1.90 -0.42
N SER A 26 8.41 1.95 -1.27
CA SER A 26 8.28 1.76 -2.73
C SER A 26 8.69 0.37 -3.21
N LEU A 27 8.99 -0.57 -2.31
CA LEU A 27 9.45 -1.92 -2.68
C LEU A 27 8.44 -2.71 -3.51
N ASP A 28 7.15 -2.42 -3.37
CA ASP A 28 6.08 -3.06 -4.13
C ASP A 28 6.11 -2.64 -5.62
N TYR A 29 6.76 -1.52 -5.96
CA TYR A 29 6.82 -0.96 -7.31
C TYR A 29 8.23 -0.99 -7.91
N ILE A 30 9.24 -0.68 -7.10
CA ILE A 30 10.65 -0.71 -7.48
C ILE A 30 11.32 -1.87 -6.75
N GLN A 31 11.69 -2.90 -7.50
CA GLN A 31 12.37 -4.07 -6.98
C GLN A 31 13.66 -3.70 -6.23
N GLN A 32 13.92 -4.39 -5.11
CA GLN A 32 15.08 -4.15 -4.25
C GLN A 32 16.42 -4.06 -5.01
N ARG A 33 16.68 -4.96 -5.96
CA ARG A 33 17.94 -4.96 -6.75
C ARG A 33 18.19 -3.64 -7.49
N LYS A 34 17.12 -3.00 -7.97
CA LYS A 34 17.23 -1.68 -8.59
C LYS A 34 17.52 -0.61 -7.54
N GLN A 35 16.85 -0.69 -6.39
CA GLN A 35 17.02 0.25 -5.29
C GLN A 35 18.42 0.23 -4.66
N GLU A 36 19.14 -0.90 -4.69
CA GLU A 36 20.52 -1.00 -4.17
C GLU A 36 21.48 0.00 -4.83
N HIS A 37 21.23 0.36 -6.09
CA HIS A 37 22.06 1.31 -6.85
C HIS A 37 21.64 2.77 -6.67
N ILE A 38 20.48 3.01 -6.05
CA ILE A 38 19.92 4.35 -5.83
C ILE A 38 20.55 4.94 -4.56
N LYS A 39 21.46 5.90 -4.76
CA LYS A 39 22.23 6.57 -3.70
C LYS A 39 21.74 7.97 -3.36
N ASP A 40 20.95 8.57 -4.24
CA ASP A 40 20.45 9.94 -4.07
C ASP A 40 18.94 10.02 -4.37
N PRO A 41 18.24 11.03 -3.83
CA PRO A 41 16.80 11.20 -4.02
C PRO A 41 16.37 11.45 -5.47
N LEU A 42 17.22 12.07 -6.31
CA LEU A 42 16.90 12.33 -7.71
C LEU A 42 16.88 11.05 -8.54
N ALA A 43 17.84 10.16 -8.30
CA ALA A 43 17.85 8.82 -8.87
C ALA A 43 16.62 8.01 -8.42
N PHE A 44 16.17 8.19 -7.18
CA PHE A 44 14.93 7.58 -6.69
C PHE A 44 13.70 8.09 -7.45
N PHE A 45 13.56 9.41 -7.62
CA PHE A 45 12.46 9.98 -8.39
C PHE A 45 12.49 9.54 -9.86
N THR A 46 13.67 9.47 -10.47
CA THR A 46 13.84 8.95 -11.82
C THR A 46 13.35 7.51 -11.92
N ALA A 47 13.67 6.65 -10.95
CA ALA A 47 13.17 5.27 -10.91
C ALA A 47 11.64 5.19 -10.76
N LEU A 48 11.01 6.14 -10.04
CA LEU A 48 9.55 6.23 -9.97
C LEU A 48 8.93 6.69 -11.29
N GLN A 49 9.58 7.61 -12.00
CA GLN A 49 9.17 8.04 -13.35
C GLN A 49 9.24 6.88 -14.35
N GLU A 50 10.31 6.06 -14.31
CA GLU A 50 10.41 4.84 -15.13
C GLU A 50 9.25 3.85 -14.89
N LYS A 51 8.69 3.86 -13.68
CA LYS A 51 7.55 3.03 -13.27
C LYS A 51 6.19 3.70 -13.50
N ARG A 52 6.15 4.92 -14.04
CA ARG A 52 4.93 5.74 -14.20
C ARG A 52 4.19 6.00 -12.90
N MET A 53 4.89 5.92 -11.77
CA MET A 53 4.36 6.25 -10.44
C MET A 53 4.55 7.73 -10.10
N LEU A 54 5.35 8.45 -10.89
CA LEU A 54 5.62 9.87 -10.72
C LEU A 54 5.71 10.54 -12.09
N GLU A 55 4.80 11.46 -12.38
CA GLU A 55 4.75 12.22 -13.63
C GLU A 55 4.31 13.67 -13.32
N GLU A 56 4.50 14.61 -14.24
CA GLU A 56 4.13 16.02 -14.04
C GLU A 56 2.64 16.22 -13.73
N ASN A 57 1.78 15.41 -14.35
CA ASN A 57 0.34 15.38 -14.12
C ASN A 57 -0.08 14.39 -13.02
N ASN A 58 0.84 13.59 -12.47
CA ASN A 58 0.56 12.59 -11.45
C ASN A 58 1.61 12.61 -10.33
N LEU A 59 1.32 13.39 -9.29
CA LEU A 59 2.13 13.49 -8.07
C LEU A 59 1.55 12.68 -6.89
N SER A 60 0.49 11.91 -7.12
CA SER A 60 -0.27 11.26 -6.05
C SER A 60 0.60 10.32 -5.19
N PHE A 61 1.45 9.52 -5.81
CA PHE A 61 2.33 8.61 -5.10
C PHE A 61 3.39 9.35 -4.28
N LEU A 62 4.00 10.39 -4.85
CA LEU A 62 4.97 11.23 -4.14
C LEU A 62 4.34 11.93 -2.93
N LYS A 63 3.10 12.42 -3.06
CA LYS A 63 2.34 12.99 -1.94
C LYS A 63 2.14 11.96 -0.83
N GLU A 64 1.71 10.75 -1.17
CA GLU A 64 1.54 9.68 -0.17
C GLU A 64 2.88 9.34 0.50
N LEU A 65 3.95 9.16 -0.28
CA LEU A 65 5.27 8.86 0.24
C LEU A 65 5.76 9.91 1.26
N LEU A 66 5.70 11.20 0.91
CA LEU A 66 6.11 12.29 1.79
C LEU A 66 5.23 12.39 3.05
N PHE A 67 3.93 12.07 2.92
CA PHE A 67 3.01 11.98 4.04
C PHE A 67 3.40 10.85 5.00
N ARG A 68 3.72 9.65 4.49
CA ARG A 68 4.09 8.50 5.33
C ARG A 68 5.37 8.74 6.12
N ILE A 69 6.37 9.39 5.52
CA ILE A 69 7.64 9.73 6.21
C ILE A 69 7.55 11.03 7.04
N GLN A 70 6.34 11.53 7.31
CA GLN A 70 6.06 12.72 8.11
C GLN A 70 6.76 14.01 7.62
N SER A 71 7.12 14.10 6.33
CA SER A 71 7.71 15.30 5.73
C SER A 71 6.62 16.29 5.27
N LEU A 72 5.79 16.72 6.23
CA LEU A 72 4.62 17.57 6.01
C LEU A 72 5.00 19.00 5.56
N ASP A 73 6.19 19.45 5.95
CA ASP A 73 6.78 20.70 5.49
C ASP A 73 6.99 20.68 3.97
N LEU A 74 7.48 19.56 3.43
CA LEU A 74 7.70 19.40 1.99
C LEU A 74 6.37 19.34 1.23
N LEU A 75 5.37 18.64 1.78
CA LEU A 75 4.01 18.62 1.22
C LEU A 75 3.43 20.03 1.11
N THR A 76 3.46 20.77 2.22
CA THR A 76 2.85 22.10 2.28
C THR A 76 3.61 23.10 1.40
N ARG A 77 4.94 23.09 1.47
CA ARG A 77 5.81 24.07 0.81
C ARG A 77 5.89 23.86 -0.70
N TYR A 78 5.99 22.62 -1.15
CA TYR A 78 6.27 22.32 -2.56
C TYR A 78 5.05 21.79 -3.32
N LEU A 79 4.11 21.13 -2.63
CA LEU A 79 2.94 20.51 -3.27
C LEU A 79 1.62 21.21 -2.91
N GLY A 80 1.64 22.14 -1.94
CA GLY A 80 0.46 22.91 -1.53
C GLY A 80 -0.64 22.04 -0.91
N ILE A 81 -0.28 20.90 -0.33
CA ILE A 81 -1.23 19.95 0.27
C ILE A 81 -1.06 19.95 1.79
N SER A 82 -2.18 20.05 2.51
CA SER A 82 -2.19 19.97 3.97
C SER A 82 -2.21 18.52 4.48
N LYS A 83 -1.89 18.35 5.75
CA LYS A 83 -1.99 17.04 6.42
C LYS A 83 -3.43 16.50 6.37
N GLU A 84 -4.40 17.34 6.66
CA GLU A 84 -5.82 17.00 6.72
C GLU A 84 -6.39 16.65 5.34
N GLU A 85 -5.85 17.25 4.27
CA GLU A 85 -6.18 16.86 2.90
C GLU A 85 -5.66 15.46 2.57
N MET A 86 -4.41 15.14 2.91
CA MET A 86 -3.86 13.80 2.72
C MET A 86 -4.61 12.75 3.54
N GLU A 87 -4.93 13.04 4.80
CA GLU A 87 -5.69 12.12 5.65
C GLU A 87 -7.06 11.80 5.05
N ARG A 88 -7.77 12.81 4.55
CA ARG A 88 -9.06 12.61 3.86
C ARG A 88 -8.90 11.83 2.56
N GLU A 89 -7.88 12.13 1.75
CA GLU A 89 -7.66 11.46 0.48
C GLU A 89 -7.32 9.97 0.68
N LEU A 90 -6.47 9.65 1.65
CA LEU A 90 -6.02 8.28 1.91
C LEU A 90 -7.08 7.41 2.61
N GLN A 91 -8.14 8.01 3.17
CA GLN A 91 -9.31 7.28 3.66
C GLN A 91 -10.19 6.75 2.53
N ILE A 92 -10.12 7.33 1.33
CA ILE A 92 -10.93 6.90 0.19
C ILE A 92 -10.40 5.55 -0.32
N PRO A 93 -11.25 4.50 -0.40
CA PRO A 93 -10.84 3.20 -0.92
C PRO A 93 -10.23 3.32 -2.34
N GLY A 94 -9.05 2.73 -2.52
CA GLY A 94 -8.34 2.72 -3.81
C GLY A 94 -7.51 3.97 -4.11
N LYS A 95 -7.48 4.98 -3.23
CA LYS A 95 -6.61 6.15 -3.38
C LYS A 95 -5.19 5.94 -2.84
N ALA A 96 -5.07 5.23 -1.72
CA ALA A 96 -3.78 4.80 -1.20
C ALA A 96 -3.13 3.82 -2.19
N GLN A 97 -1.91 4.12 -2.60
CA GLN A 97 -1.09 3.32 -3.50
C GLN A 97 -0.12 2.45 -2.71
N ILE A 98 0.42 2.94 -1.59
CA ILE A 98 1.26 2.11 -0.73
C ILE A 98 0.38 1.05 -0.06
N SER A 99 0.80 -0.23 -0.14
CA SER A 99 0.05 -1.32 0.46
C SER A 99 -0.09 -1.14 1.98
N ALA A 100 -1.25 -1.51 2.51
CA ALA A 100 -1.49 -1.42 3.96
C ALA A 100 -0.47 -2.24 4.77
N TYR A 101 0.05 -3.32 4.17
CA TYR A 101 1.14 -4.12 4.73
C TYR A 101 2.43 -3.30 4.89
N ARG A 102 2.89 -2.60 3.82
CA ARG A 102 4.08 -1.74 3.90
C ARG A 102 3.90 -0.60 4.89
N VAL A 103 2.71 -0.01 4.95
CA VAL A 103 2.38 1.05 5.93
C VAL A 103 2.47 0.49 7.36
N MET A 104 1.93 -0.69 7.63
CA MET A 104 1.98 -1.32 8.96
C MET A 104 3.43 -1.58 9.38
N LEU A 105 4.27 -2.15 8.51
CA LEU A 105 5.68 -2.36 8.82
C LEU A 105 6.41 -1.04 9.10
N PHE A 106 6.14 -0.01 8.31
CA PHE A 106 6.73 1.30 8.51
C PHE A 106 6.31 1.93 9.85
N GLN A 107 5.03 1.78 10.23
CA GLN A 107 4.53 2.22 11.53
C GLN A 107 5.14 1.47 12.72
N ILE A 108 5.51 0.20 12.54
CA ILE A 108 6.28 -0.54 13.56
C ILE A 108 7.70 0.03 13.63
N PHE A 109 8.33 0.31 12.48
CA PHE A 109 9.66 0.90 12.42
C PHE A 109 9.74 2.23 13.18
N GLU A 110 8.79 3.14 12.95
CA GLU A 110 8.74 4.46 13.62
C GLU A 110 8.57 4.36 15.15
N ASP A 111 7.89 3.31 15.63
CA ASP A 111 7.62 3.12 17.07
C ASP A 111 8.73 2.36 17.80
N VAL A 112 9.61 1.67 17.08
CA VAL A 112 10.68 0.86 17.69
C VAL A 112 11.89 1.73 17.99
N ASN A 113 12.25 1.80 19.27
CA ASN A 113 13.48 2.48 19.68
C ASN A 113 14.73 1.58 19.56
N LYS A 114 15.91 2.15 19.82
CA LYS A 114 17.20 1.44 19.68
C LYS A 114 17.34 0.20 20.58
N GLU A 115 16.82 0.21 21.80
CA GLU A 115 16.90 -0.93 22.73
C GLU A 115 15.91 -2.03 22.35
N GLU A 116 14.72 -1.63 21.91
CA GLU A 116 13.72 -2.54 21.33
C GLU A 116 14.25 -3.18 20.04
N LEU A 117 14.95 -2.43 19.19
CA LEU A 117 15.61 -2.97 18.00
C LEU A 117 16.69 -4.01 18.35
N LYS A 118 17.50 -3.76 19.38
CA LYS A 118 18.47 -4.76 19.87
C LYS A 118 17.76 -6.03 20.35
N SER A 119 16.66 -5.87 21.06
CA SER A 119 15.82 -6.99 21.52
C SER A 119 15.20 -7.74 20.33
N PHE A 120 14.73 -7.02 19.31
CA PHE A 120 14.23 -7.57 18.07
C PHE A 120 15.28 -8.43 17.36
N LYS A 121 16.49 -7.88 17.16
CA LYS A 121 17.65 -8.61 16.61
C LYS A 121 17.95 -9.86 17.45
N PHE A 122 17.92 -9.76 18.77
CA PHE A 122 18.18 -10.89 19.66
C PHE A 122 17.17 -12.02 19.51
N PHE A 123 15.87 -11.71 19.49
CA PHE A 123 14.84 -12.75 19.32
C PHE A 123 14.88 -13.38 17.93
N LEU A 124 15.16 -12.58 16.90
CA LEU A 124 15.26 -13.05 15.52
C LEU A 124 16.45 -13.97 15.27
N ARG A 125 17.51 -13.93 16.11
CA ARG A 125 18.65 -14.87 16.02
C ARG A 125 18.27 -16.34 16.15
N LYS A 126 17.08 -16.65 16.69
CA LYS A 126 16.55 -18.03 16.75
C LYS A 126 16.07 -18.54 15.39
N GLU A 127 15.64 -17.63 14.53
CA GLU A 127 15.08 -17.92 13.20
C GLU A 127 16.10 -17.62 12.08
N ILE A 128 16.99 -16.64 12.29
CA ILE A 128 17.99 -16.18 11.32
C ILE A 128 19.40 -16.25 11.93
N PRO A 129 20.38 -16.87 11.25
CA PRO A 129 21.76 -16.90 11.72
C PRO A 129 22.33 -15.50 11.98
N LYS A 130 23.04 -15.33 13.09
CA LYS A 130 23.62 -14.04 13.53
C LYS A 130 24.48 -13.37 12.44
N CYS A 131 25.18 -14.12 11.60
CA CYS A 131 26.01 -13.58 10.51
C CYS A 131 25.22 -12.83 9.42
N LYS A 132 23.89 -12.92 9.44
CA LYS A 132 22.98 -12.26 8.50
C LYS A 132 22.19 -11.11 9.14
N LEU A 133 22.39 -10.89 10.44
CA LEU A 133 21.83 -9.75 11.18
C LEU A 133 23.01 -8.88 11.60
N ASP A 134 23.42 -7.99 10.70
CA ASP A 134 24.49 -7.04 10.97
C ASP A 134 24.09 -6.06 12.09
N ASP A 135 25.05 -5.61 12.89
CA ASP A 135 24.78 -4.65 13.95
C ASP A 135 24.34 -3.29 13.37
N ASP A 136 24.74 -2.99 12.12
CA ASP A 136 24.37 -1.77 11.40
C ASP A 136 23.00 -1.82 10.69
N MET A 137 22.36 -3.00 10.60
CA MET A 137 21.04 -3.10 9.95
C MET A 137 19.97 -2.31 10.68
N SER A 138 19.23 -1.50 9.93
CA SER A 138 17.99 -0.87 10.41
C SER A 138 16.87 -1.91 10.53
N LEU A 139 15.78 -1.56 11.22
CA LEU A 139 14.61 -2.45 11.27
C LEU A 139 13.97 -2.65 9.89
N LEU A 140 14.02 -1.65 9.01
CA LEU A 140 13.55 -1.78 7.63
C LEU A 140 14.37 -2.82 6.86
N ASP A 141 15.70 -2.82 7.03
CA ASP A 141 16.58 -3.84 6.43
C ASP A 141 16.25 -5.25 6.97
N ILE A 142 15.95 -5.35 8.26
CA ILE A 142 15.54 -6.61 8.89
C ILE A 142 14.23 -7.11 8.28
N PHE A 143 13.21 -6.25 8.09
CA PHE A 143 11.97 -6.67 7.45
C PHE A 143 12.19 -7.21 6.05
N ILE A 144 13.05 -6.53 5.26
CA ILE A 144 13.39 -6.99 3.92
C ILE A 144 14.12 -8.35 3.97
N GLU A 145 15.02 -8.56 4.92
CA GLU A 145 15.72 -9.83 5.10
C GLU A 145 14.78 -10.95 5.58
N MET A 146 13.78 -10.63 6.41
CA MET A 146 12.72 -11.56 6.79
C MET A 146 11.85 -11.95 5.59
N GLU A 147 11.51 -11.00 4.72
CA GLU A 147 10.77 -11.25 3.47
C GLU A 147 11.55 -12.19 2.53
N LYS A 148 12.85 -11.96 2.35
CA LYS A 148 13.73 -12.84 1.54
C LYS A 148 13.75 -14.28 2.03
N ARG A 149 13.53 -14.49 3.33
CA ARG A 149 13.53 -15.81 3.99
C ARG A 149 12.14 -16.41 4.13
N MET A 150 11.12 -15.76 3.57
CA MET A 150 9.71 -16.16 3.69
C MET A 150 9.21 -16.22 5.15
N LEU A 151 9.89 -15.51 6.06
CA LEU A 151 9.49 -15.37 7.47
C LEU A 151 8.49 -14.24 7.68
N LEU A 152 8.33 -13.39 6.68
CA LEU A 152 7.45 -12.23 6.69
C LEU A 152 6.82 -12.03 5.31
N ALA A 153 5.50 -11.85 5.26
CA ALA A 153 4.75 -11.43 4.09
C ALA A 153 3.37 -10.88 4.52
N ASP A 154 2.63 -10.24 3.62
CA ASP A 154 1.26 -9.75 3.85
C ASP A 154 0.35 -10.81 4.52
N GLY A 155 0.39 -12.04 3.99
CA GLY A 155 -0.35 -13.18 4.56
C GLY A 155 0.38 -14.02 5.60
N ASN A 156 1.60 -13.65 6.00
CA ASN A 156 2.42 -14.38 6.96
C ASN A 156 3.11 -13.43 7.94
N LEU A 157 2.47 -13.16 9.08
CA LEU A 157 2.94 -12.23 10.10
C LEU A 157 3.28 -12.92 11.43
N GLU A 158 3.21 -14.26 11.50
CA GLU A 158 3.31 -15.01 12.76
C GLU A 158 4.65 -14.80 13.48
N THR A 159 5.77 -14.83 12.74
CA THR A 159 7.10 -14.56 13.31
C THR A 159 7.20 -13.14 13.84
N LEU A 160 6.70 -12.16 13.08
CA LEU A 160 6.72 -10.75 13.48
C LEU A 160 5.87 -10.52 14.74
N LYS A 161 4.64 -11.05 14.79
CA LYS A 161 3.76 -10.97 15.96
C LYS A 161 4.42 -11.55 17.20
N LYS A 162 5.01 -12.73 17.09
CA LYS A 162 5.69 -13.39 18.21
C LYS A 162 6.81 -12.52 18.77
N ILE A 163 7.63 -11.93 17.91
CA ILE A 163 8.73 -11.06 18.33
C ILE A 163 8.19 -9.75 18.91
N CYS A 164 7.30 -9.06 18.20
CA CYS A 164 6.71 -7.81 18.67
C CYS A 164 5.97 -7.98 20.01
N GLY A 165 5.24 -9.08 20.20
CA GLY A 165 4.55 -9.40 21.46
C GLY A 165 5.49 -9.61 22.66
N LEU A 166 6.75 -9.98 22.42
CA LEU A 166 7.77 -10.08 23.48
C LEU A 166 8.43 -8.73 23.80
N ILE A 167 8.39 -7.79 22.86
CA ILE A 167 9.03 -6.47 22.98
C ILE A 167 8.04 -5.47 23.57
N SER A 168 6.90 -5.28 22.93
CA SER A 168 5.90 -4.30 23.33
C SER A 168 4.50 -4.68 22.86
N LYS A 169 3.52 -4.51 23.75
CA LYS A 169 2.11 -4.75 23.45
C LYS A 169 1.58 -3.79 22.37
N SER A 170 2.10 -2.56 22.29
CA SER A 170 1.66 -1.58 21.28
C SER A 170 2.01 -2.05 19.86
N LEU A 171 3.21 -2.61 19.67
CA LEU A 171 3.63 -3.16 18.37
C LEU A 171 2.76 -4.34 17.95
N LEU A 172 2.42 -5.22 18.91
CA LEU A 172 1.51 -6.33 18.64
C LEU A 172 0.11 -5.86 18.24
N LEU A 173 -0.41 -4.81 18.89
CA LEU A 173 -1.72 -4.23 18.55
C LEU A 173 -1.76 -3.73 17.10
N LYS A 174 -0.71 -3.02 16.63
CA LYS A 174 -0.64 -2.56 15.23
C LYS A 174 -0.75 -3.70 14.22
N ILE A 175 -0.13 -4.84 14.51
CA ILE A 175 -0.18 -6.01 13.63
C ILE A 175 -1.59 -6.61 13.60
N ASN A 176 -2.22 -6.74 14.77
CA ASN A 176 -3.57 -7.29 14.88
C ASN A 176 -4.61 -6.39 14.19
N GLU A 177 -4.52 -5.06 14.39
CA GLU A 177 -5.39 -4.09 13.71
C GLU A 177 -5.28 -4.20 12.18
N TYR A 178 -4.06 -4.35 11.66
CA TYR A 178 -3.85 -4.57 10.23
C TYR A 178 -4.53 -5.86 9.74
N GLU A 179 -4.42 -6.96 10.48
CA GLU A 179 -5.02 -8.23 10.09
C GLU A 179 -6.54 -8.20 10.13
N ASP A 180 -7.13 -7.59 11.16
CA ASP A 180 -8.57 -7.44 11.29
C ASP A 180 -9.12 -6.63 10.11
N LEU A 181 -8.52 -5.47 9.80
CA LEU A 181 -8.89 -4.64 8.65
C LEU A 181 -8.67 -5.37 7.30
N SER A 182 -7.66 -6.21 7.21
CA SER A 182 -7.37 -6.99 5.99
C SER A 182 -8.34 -8.16 5.82
N ARG A 183 -8.86 -8.71 6.92
CA ARG A 183 -9.90 -9.73 6.93
C ARG A 183 -11.25 -9.12 6.55
N GLU A 184 -11.60 -7.97 7.10
CA GLU A 184 -12.83 -7.24 6.77
C GLU A 184 -12.90 -6.85 5.29
N ARG A 185 -11.79 -6.36 4.73
CA ARG A 185 -11.69 -6.06 3.29
C ARG A 185 -11.91 -7.29 2.42
N ARG A 186 -11.32 -8.44 2.78
CA ARG A 186 -11.52 -9.70 2.06
C ARG A 186 -12.98 -10.16 2.09
N MET A 187 -13.61 -10.12 3.27
CA MET A 187 -15.02 -10.50 3.43
C MET A 187 -16.00 -9.54 2.70
N SER A 188 -15.64 -8.27 2.55
CA SER A 188 -16.47 -7.27 1.86
C SER A 188 -16.43 -7.44 0.34
N LEU A 189 -15.31 -7.94 -0.21
CA LEU A 189 -15.17 -8.25 -1.64
C LEU A 189 -15.94 -9.52 -2.03
N GLU A 190 -15.99 -10.53 -1.14
CA GLU A 190 -16.74 -11.77 -1.36
C GLU A 190 -18.27 -11.60 -1.28
N ARG A 191 -18.77 -10.49 -0.72
CA ARG A 191 -20.21 -10.18 -0.63
C ARG A 191 -20.77 -9.38 -1.82
N SER A 192 -19.98 -9.09 -2.86
CA SER A 192 -20.55 -8.60 -4.12
C SER A 192 -21.24 -9.76 -4.84
N PRO A 193 -22.58 -9.76 -5.00
CA PRO A 193 -23.25 -10.81 -5.74
C PRO A 193 -23.07 -10.56 -7.23
N ASP A 194 -22.16 -11.30 -7.86
CA ASP A 194 -22.32 -11.66 -9.27
C ASP A 194 -23.59 -12.53 -9.36
N GLY A 195 -24.71 -11.89 -9.69
CA GLY A 195 -26.02 -12.51 -9.65
C GLY A 195 -27.03 -11.86 -10.58
N PHE A 196 -26.63 -11.54 -11.82
CA PHE A 196 -27.59 -11.27 -12.90
C PHE A 196 -27.26 -12.12 -14.13
N SER A 197 -27.71 -13.38 -14.11
CA SER A 197 -28.11 -14.05 -15.34
C SER A 197 -29.16 -15.13 -15.09
N ASN A 198 -30.26 -14.95 -15.80
CA ASN A 198 -31.26 -15.93 -16.24
C ASN A 198 -32.12 -16.62 -15.18
N ASP A 199 -33.36 -16.12 -15.04
CA ASP A 199 -34.55 -16.94 -15.36
C ASP A 199 -35.84 -16.11 -15.41
N ILE A 200 -36.20 -15.60 -16.59
CA ILE A 200 -37.62 -15.47 -16.96
C ILE A 200 -37.78 -15.88 -18.43
N ARG A 201 -37.78 -17.19 -18.66
CA ARG A 201 -38.56 -17.81 -19.73
C ARG A 201 -39.35 -18.97 -19.11
N GLN A 202 -40.60 -18.70 -18.76
CA GLN A 202 -41.74 -19.59 -19.07
C GLN A 202 -43.04 -19.01 -18.50
N SER A 203 -43.83 -18.38 -19.37
CA SER A 203 -45.28 -18.60 -19.45
C SER A 203 -45.81 -17.93 -20.72
N LEU A 204 -45.75 -18.65 -21.83
CA LEU A 204 -46.63 -18.43 -22.98
C LEU A 204 -47.97 -19.09 -22.66
N PRO A 205 -49.12 -18.41 -22.80
CA PRO A 205 -50.34 -19.03 -23.26
C PRO A 205 -50.33 -18.99 -24.79
N ASN A 206 -50.29 -20.17 -25.40
CA ASN A 206 -50.60 -20.34 -26.81
C ASN A 206 -52.12 -20.61 -26.87
N GLU A 207 -52.88 -19.82 -27.63
CA GLU A 207 -53.86 -20.30 -28.62
C GLU A 207 -54.67 -19.14 -29.21
N GLN A 208 -54.54 -18.99 -30.53
CA GLN A 208 -55.65 -18.83 -31.47
C GLN A 208 -56.77 -17.83 -31.11
N GLN A 209 -56.59 -16.53 -31.36
CA GLN A 209 -57.70 -15.60 -31.70
C GLN A 209 -57.26 -14.14 -31.94
N THR A 210 -56.43 -13.84 -32.95
CA THR A 210 -56.23 -12.43 -33.36
C THR A 210 -56.04 -12.20 -34.87
N SER A 211 -56.40 -13.17 -35.72
CA SER A 211 -56.39 -12.98 -37.19
C SER A 211 -57.77 -12.74 -37.81
N ARG A 212 -58.76 -12.22 -37.05
CA ARG A 212 -60.12 -11.96 -37.58
C ARG A 212 -60.75 -10.60 -37.29
N ILE A 213 -59.99 -9.61 -36.79
CA ILE A 213 -60.53 -8.26 -36.55
C ILE A 213 -59.67 -7.19 -37.24
N LEU A 214 -59.20 -7.48 -38.46
CA LEU A 214 -58.56 -6.48 -39.32
C LEU A 214 -59.14 -6.42 -40.74
N PHE A 215 -60.37 -6.90 -40.95
CA PHE A 215 -61.00 -6.91 -42.29
C PHE A 215 -62.41 -6.31 -42.39
N ASP A 216 -62.99 -5.73 -41.32
CA ASP A 216 -64.34 -5.14 -41.35
C ASP A 216 -64.39 -3.62 -41.07
N LEU A 217 -63.33 -2.88 -41.37
CA LEU A 217 -63.36 -1.40 -41.39
C LEU A 217 -63.10 -0.81 -42.78
N GLN A 218 -63.60 -1.47 -43.82
CA GLN A 218 -63.54 -0.94 -45.19
C GLN A 218 -64.85 -1.00 -45.99
N GLN A 219 -66.01 -1.27 -45.38
CA GLN A 219 -67.32 -1.14 -46.04
C GLN A 219 -68.44 -0.76 -45.06
N LEU A 220 -68.47 0.49 -44.58
CA LEU A 220 -69.67 1.25 -44.23
C LEU A 220 -69.32 2.73 -44.00
#